data_AF-A0A3D6DIM5-F1
#
_entry.id   AF-A0A3D6DIM5-F1
#
_cell.length_a   1.000
_cell.length_b   1.000
_cell.length_c   1.000
_cell.angle_alpha   90.00
_cell.angle_beta   90.00
_cell.angle_gamma   90.00
#
_symmetry.space_group_name_H-M   'P 1'
#
loop_
_entity.id
_entity.type
_entity.pdbx_description
1 polymer ?
#
loop_
_entity_poly.entity_id
_entity_poly.type
_entity_poly.pdbx_seq_one_letter_code
_entity_poly.pdbx_strand_id
1 'polypeptide(L)'
;MLGPLFREWNAQINVISRKDIDAFFTRHVLHSLAIARVFRPEPGARILDVGTGGGFPGLPLAILFPQAHFTLCDSIGKKIKVVHAVAEALNLENVEGTWARAETLTDRPPFDFVVSRAVTQMAPFLDWVRPLMAEQHQHGLPNGVLYLKGGDLSTELAPVREPVVQWSLSDVLQDPWFETKKLVHVAL
;
A
#
# COMPACT_ATOMS: atom_id res chain seq x y z
N MET A 1 -6.62 -6.48 19.19
CA MET A 1 -7.37 -5.58 18.27
C MET A 1 -6.40 -4.57 17.66
N LEU A 2 -6.56 -4.23 16.37
CA LEU A 2 -5.60 -3.41 15.61
C LEU A 2 -5.34 -2.01 16.21
N GLY A 3 -6.40 -1.30 16.64
CA GLY A 3 -6.29 0.07 17.17
C GLY A 3 -5.41 0.20 18.42
N PRO A 4 -5.69 -0.54 19.52
CA PRO A 4 -4.84 -0.52 20.72
C PRO A 4 -3.37 -0.87 20.44
N LEU A 5 -3.14 -1.88 19.60
CA LEU A 5 -1.79 -2.32 19.22
C LEU A 5 -0.99 -1.20 18.53
N PHE A 6 -1.63 -0.48 17.60
CA PHE A 6 -0.98 0.66 16.96
C PHE A 6 -0.76 1.84 17.91
N ARG A 7 -1.63 2.08 18.90
CA ARG A 7 -1.41 3.13 19.91
C ARG A 7 -0.19 2.81 20.77
N GLU A 8 -0.03 1.56 21.19
CA GLU A 8 1.13 1.10 21.95
C GLU A 8 2.43 1.23 21.15
N TRP A 9 2.46 0.71 19.92
CA TRP A 9 3.64 0.82 19.07
C TRP A 9 3.97 2.26 18.70
N ASN A 10 2.97 3.11 18.45
CA ASN A 10 3.21 4.52 18.11
C ASN A 10 3.79 5.34 19.29
N ALA A 11 3.58 4.90 20.53
CA ALA A 11 4.22 5.49 21.71
C ALA A 11 5.74 5.21 21.76
N GLN A 12 6.18 4.10 21.15
CA GLN A 12 7.58 3.68 21.11
C GLN A 12 8.28 4.12 19.81
N ILE A 13 7.59 3.97 18.68
CA ILE A 13 8.10 4.22 17.33
C ILE A 13 7.04 5.02 16.57
N ASN A 14 7.35 6.29 16.29
CA ASN A 14 6.45 7.17 15.53
C ASN A 14 6.24 6.65 14.10
N VAL A 15 5.15 5.90 13.89
CA VAL A 15 4.71 5.34 12.60
C VAL A 15 3.47 6.05 12.06
N ILE A 16 2.73 6.72 12.94
CA ILE A 16 1.50 7.46 12.66
C ILE A 16 1.60 8.83 13.30
N SER A 17 1.28 9.86 12.52
CA SER A 17 1.33 11.24 13.02
C SER A 17 0.40 11.40 14.23
N ARG A 18 0.81 12.22 15.21
CA ARG A 18 -0.03 12.50 16.38
C ARG A 18 -1.41 13.06 16.01
N LYS A 19 -1.52 13.77 14.88
CA LYS A 19 -2.79 14.32 14.39
C LYS A 19 -3.72 13.25 13.82
N ASP A 20 -3.19 12.09 13.44
CA ASP A 20 -3.96 11.02 12.77
C ASP A 20 -4.25 9.82 13.67
N ILE A 21 -3.57 9.70 14.84
CA ILE A 21 -3.77 8.55 15.73
C ILE A 21 -5.20 8.44 16.28
N ASP A 22 -5.87 9.58 16.48
CA ASP A 22 -7.26 9.60 16.95
C ASP A 22 -8.25 9.29 15.82
N ALA A 23 -7.87 9.58 14.58
CA ALA A 23 -8.61 9.22 13.38
C ALA A 23 -8.04 7.97 12.69
N PHE A 24 -7.37 7.10 13.47
CA PHE A 24 -6.61 5.94 12.96
C PHE A 24 -7.41 5.08 11.99
N PHE A 25 -8.63 4.72 12.37
CA PHE A 25 -9.47 3.86 11.55
C PHE A 25 -9.83 4.52 10.23
N THR A 26 -10.26 5.78 10.23
CA THR A 26 -10.61 6.48 8.98
C THR A 26 -9.39 6.73 8.10
N ARG A 27 -8.33 7.32 8.65
CA ARG A 27 -7.20 7.86 7.86
C ARG A 27 -6.16 6.81 7.46
N HIS A 28 -6.11 5.69 8.18
CA HIS A 28 -5.15 4.62 7.89
C HIS A 28 -5.83 3.31 7.51
N VAL A 29 -6.78 2.80 8.30
CA VAL A 29 -7.39 1.50 8.01
C VAL A 29 -8.33 1.60 6.80
N LEU A 30 -9.38 2.41 6.89
CA LEU A 30 -10.38 2.58 5.84
C LEU A 30 -9.77 3.13 4.54
N HIS A 31 -8.84 4.09 4.64
CA HIS A 31 -8.09 4.56 3.48
C HIS A 31 -7.32 3.44 2.77
N SER A 32 -6.67 2.54 3.52
CA SER A 32 -5.97 1.39 2.94
C SER A 32 -6.94 0.41 2.28
N LEU A 33 -8.06 0.13 2.95
CA LEU A 33 -9.10 -0.77 2.45
C LEU A 33 -9.84 -0.20 1.25
N ALA A 34 -9.75 1.10 0.97
CA ALA A 34 -10.34 1.70 -0.24
C ALA A 34 -9.77 1.08 -1.53
N ILE A 35 -8.53 0.58 -1.51
CA ILE A 35 -7.94 -0.19 -2.62
C ILE A 35 -8.81 -1.40 -2.98
N ALA A 36 -9.39 -2.06 -1.97
CA ALA A 36 -10.28 -3.20 -2.15
C ALA A 36 -11.58 -2.86 -2.88
N ARG A 37 -11.85 -1.60 -3.27
CA ARG A 37 -13.02 -1.30 -4.11
C ARG A 37 -12.86 -1.80 -5.54
N VAL A 38 -11.63 -1.82 -6.06
CA VAL A 38 -11.28 -2.17 -7.44
C VAL A 38 -10.29 -3.33 -7.50
N PHE A 39 -9.68 -3.66 -6.36
CA PHE A 39 -8.69 -4.71 -6.23
C PHE A 39 -9.27 -5.97 -5.59
N ARG A 40 -9.22 -7.08 -6.34
CA ARG A 40 -9.57 -8.44 -5.91
C ARG A 40 -8.53 -9.40 -6.50
N PRO A 41 -7.41 -9.62 -5.82
CA PRO A 41 -6.36 -10.51 -6.34
C PRO A 41 -6.83 -11.96 -6.31
N GLU A 42 -6.42 -12.72 -7.32
CA GLU A 42 -6.57 -14.18 -7.31
C GLU A 42 -5.68 -14.81 -6.22
N PRO A 43 -6.01 -16.01 -5.72
CA PRO A 43 -5.15 -16.74 -4.79
C PRO A 43 -3.70 -16.85 -5.29
N GLY A 44 -2.75 -16.64 -4.39
CA GLY A 44 -1.32 -16.70 -4.71
C GLY A 44 -0.72 -15.40 -5.26
N ALA A 45 -1.52 -14.35 -5.50
CA ALA A 45 -1.01 -13.06 -5.93
C ALA A 45 0.08 -12.53 -4.99
N ARG A 46 1.12 -11.94 -5.56
CA ARG A 46 2.27 -11.37 -4.87
C ARG A 46 2.18 -9.86 -4.91
N ILE A 47 2.03 -9.24 -3.75
CA ILE A 47 1.85 -7.79 -3.61
C ILE A 47 3.02 -7.18 -2.86
N LEU A 48 3.61 -6.12 -3.43
CA LEU A 48 4.62 -5.31 -2.79
C LEU A 48 4.02 -4.01 -2.25
N ASP A 49 4.14 -3.74 -0.96
CA ASP A 49 3.82 -2.42 -0.38
C ASP A 49 5.11 -1.59 -0.24
N VAL A 50 5.28 -0.59 -1.10
CA VAL A 50 6.48 0.26 -1.12
C VAL A 50 6.28 1.49 -0.23
N GLY A 51 7.18 1.65 0.74
CA GLY A 51 7.08 2.73 1.71
C GLY A 51 5.97 2.48 2.73
N THR A 52 5.79 1.21 3.11
CA THR A 52 4.69 0.73 3.97
C THR A 52 4.59 1.47 5.30
N GLY A 53 5.68 2.06 5.80
CA GLY A 53 5.69 2.75 7.06
C GLY A 53 5.34 1.81 8.21
N GLY A 54 4.29 2.15 8.97
CA GLY A 54 3.74 1.27 10.00
C GLY A 54 2.97 0.06 9.47
N GLY A 55 3.09 -0.31 8.19
CA GLY A 55 2.39 -1.44 7.60
C GLY A 55 1.12 -1.06 6.84
N PHE A 56 1.09 0.09 6.18
CA PHE A 56 -0.09 0.56 5.45
C PHE A 56 0.27 1.04 4.04
N PRO A 57 -0.48 0.62 3.01
CA PRO A 57 -1.75 -0.13 3.09
C PRO A 57 -1.64 -1.65 3.29
N GLY A 58 -0.43 -2.21 3.38
CA GLY A 58 -0.17 -3.65 3.35
C GLY A 58 -0.89 -4.47 4.42
N LEU A 59 -0.80 -4.13 5.72
CA LEU A 59 -1.40 -4.93 6.79
C LEU A 59 -2.93 -5.00 6.70
N PRO A 60 -3.69 -3.88 6.51
CA PRO A 60 -5.12 -3.99 6.29
C PRO A 60 -5.50 -4.86 5.09
N LEU A 61 -4.74 -4.78 4.00
CA LEU A 61 -4.99 -5.59 2.81
C LEU A 61 -4.66 -7.06 3.03
N ALA A 62 -3.58 -7.37 3.76
CA ALA A 62 -3.19 -8.73 4.11
C ALA A 62 -4.24 -9.42 5.00
N ILE A 63 -4.85 -8.67 5.93
CA ILE A 63 -5.99 -9.14 6.73
C ILE A 63 -7.19 -9.45 5.84
N LEU A 64 -7.48 -8.58 4.86
CA LEU A 64 -8.65 -8.74 3.98
C LEU A 64 -8.46 -9.84 2.92
N PHE A 65 -7.23 -10.08 2.47
CA PHE A 65 -6.88 -11.02 1.42
C PHE A 65 -5.87 -12.06 1.92
N PRO A 66 -6.28 -12.99 2.81
CA PRO A 66 -5.38 -13.99 3.38
C PRO A 66 -4.79 -14.96 2.34
N GLN A 67 -5.41 -15.07 1.17
CA GLN A 67 -4.97 -15.91 0.06
C GLN A 67 -3.81 -15.33 -0.77
N ALA A 68 -3.45 -14.06 -0.54
CA ALA A 68 -2.41 -13.36 -1.28
C ALA A 68 -1.20 -13.09 -0.38
N HIS A 69 0.00 -13.01 -0.97
CA HIS A 69 1.26 -12.79 -0.26
C HIS A 69 1.65 -11.32 -0.31
N PHE A 70 1.97 -10.74 0.84
CA PHE A 70 2.32 -9.33 0.96
C PHE A 70 3.76 -9.16 1.43
N THR A 71 4.59 -8.53 0.61
CA THR A 71 5.91 -8.02 1.01
C THR A 71 5.80 -6.54 1.36
N LEU A 72 6.07 -6.19 2.61
CA LEU A 72 5.95 -4.84 3.17
C LEU A 72 7.33 -4.21 3.30
N CYS A 73 7.66 -3.27 2.41
CA CYS A 73 8.99 -2.69 2.29
C CYS A 73 9.07 -1.25 2.80
N ASP A 74 10.08 -0.93 3.61
CA ASP A 74 10.43 0.45 4.01
C ASP A 74 11.95 0.55 4.22
N SER A 75 12.53 1.69 3.83
CA SER A 75 13.95 1.99 4.03
C SER A 75 14.35 2.20 5.49
N ILE A 76 13.38 2.28 6.41
CA ILE A 76 13.58 2.57 7.83
C ILE A 76 13.29 1.30 8.65
N GLY A 77 14.33 0.59 9.06
CA GLY A 77 14.21 -0.71 9.74
C GLY A 77 13.38 -0.71 11.02
N LYS A 78 13.38 0.38 11.82
CA LYS A 78 12.50 0.47 13.01
C LYS A 78 11.00 0.40 12.67
N LYS A 79 10.59 0.80 11.47
CA LYS A 79 9.19 0.69 11.05
C LYS A 79 8.86 -0.75 10.66
N ILE A 80 9.79 -1.46 10.03
CA ILE A 80 9.65 -2.90 9.74
C ILE A 80 9.53 -3.72 11.02
N LYS A 81 10.21 -3.33 12.10
CA LYS A 81 9.98 -3.95 13.43
C LYS A 81 8.51 -3.85 13.88
N VAL A 82 7.86 -2.71 13.64
CA VAL A 82 6.42 -2.54 13.94
C VAL A 82 5.57 -3.45 13.04
N VAL A 83 5.91 -3.55 11.75
CA VAL A 83 5.23 -4.46 10.82
C VAL A 83 5.30 -5.90 11.30
N HIS A 84 6.49 -6.39 11.67
CA HIS A 84 6.68 -7.75 12.18
C HIS A 84 5.88 -8.00 13.45
N ALA A 85 5.97 -7.08 14.43
CA ALA A 85 5.25 -7.23 15.69
C ALA A 85 3.72 -7.21 15.50
N VAL A 86 3.21 -6.40 14.57
CA VAL A 86 1.77 -6.37 14.28
C VAL A 86 1.33 -7.62 13.54
N ALA A 87 2.12 -8.10 12.56
CA ALA A 87 1.84 -9.34 11.86
C ALA A 87 1.82 -10.54 12.83
N GLU A 88 2.81 -10.64 13.72
CA GLU A 88 2.89 -11.68 14.76
C GLU A 88 1.70 -11.61 15.72
N ALA A 89 1.39 -10.43 16.27
CA ALA A 89 0.27 -10.28 17.21
C ALA A 89 -1.11 -10.58 16.59
N LEU A 90 -1.22 -10.55 15.26
CA LEU A 90 -2.43 -10.87 14.52
C LEU A 90 -2.39 -12.26 13.86
N ASN A 91 -1.30 -13.02 14.03
CA ASN A 91 -1.04 -14.30 13.38
C ASN A 91 -1.20 -14.24 11.85
N LEU A 92 -0.65 -13.20 11.22
CA LEU A 92 -0.64 -13.08 9.76
C LEU A 92 0.51 -13.89 9.17
N GLU A 93 0.17 -15.01 8.53
CA GLU A 93 1.14 -15.90 7.87
C GLU A 93 1.49 -15.45 6.44
N ASN A 94 0.73 -14.50 5.90
CA ASN A 94 0.85 -14.03 4.52
C ASN A 94 1.60 -12.69 4.38
N VAL A 95 2.35 -12.29 5.41
CA VAL A 95 3.08 -11.01 5.46
C VAL A 95 4.58 -11.23 5.67
N GLU A 96 5.40 -10.66 4.79
CA GLU A 96 6.86 -10.54 4.95
C GLU A 96 7.24 -9.06 5.07
N GLY A 97 7.75 -8.63 6.23
CA GLY A 97 8.32 -7.29 6.38
C GLY A 97 9.79 -7.24 5.93
N THR A 98 10.14 -6.32 5.04
CA THR A 98 11.49 -6.22 4.45
C THR A 98 12.08 -4.83 4.65
N TRP A 99 13.24 -4.76 5.31
CA TRP A 99 14.00 -3.51 5.44
C TRP A 99 14.91 -3.33 4.21
N ALA A 100 14.42 -2.60 3.22
CA ALA A 100 15.13 -2.36 1.96
C ALA A 100 14.65 -1.08 1.28
N ARG A 101 15.34 -0.72 0.19
CA ARG A 101 14.77 0.14 -0.85
C ARG A 101 14.03 -0.75 -1.83
N ALA A 102 12.94 -0.27 -2.45
CA ALA A 102 12.17 -1.11 -3.36
C ALA A 102 13.01 -1.55 -4.57
N GLU A 103 13.79 -0.63 -5.13
CA GLU A 103 14.65 -0.89 -6.30
C GLU A 103 15.66 -2.03 -6.10
N THR A 104 15.97 -2.40 -4.85
CA THR A 104 16.96 -3.44 -4.53
C THR A 104 16.35 -4.84 -4.40
N LEU A 105 15.03 -4.99 -4.54
CA LEU A 105 14.32 -6.27 -4.37
C LEU A 105 14.29 -7.14 -5.64
N THR A 106 15.26 -6.97 -6.53
CA THR A 106 15.34 -7.68 -7.82
C THR A 106 15.72 -9.15 -7.69
N ASP A 107 16.14 -9.59 -6.50
CA ASP A 107 16.42 -10.98 -6.15
C ASP A 107 15.17 -11.78 -5.75
N ARG A 108 14.00 -11.11 -5.69
CA ARG A 108 12.72 -11.74 -5.36
C ARG A 108 11.99 -12.16 -6.63
N PRO A 109 11.14 -13.21 -6.56
CA PRO A 109 10.22 -13.47 -7.66
C PRO A 109 9.31 -12.24 -7.88
N PRO A 110 8.91 -11.97 -9.13
CA PRO A 110 8.22 -10.75 -9.49
C PRO A 110 6.87 -10.61 -8.77
N PHE A 111 6.37 -9.38 -8.71
CA PHE A 111 5.11 -9.02 -8.06
C PHE A 111 4.03 -8.76 -9.10
N ASP A 112 2.81 -9.17 -8.81
CA ASP A 112 1.65 -8.90 -9.66
C ASP A 112 1.16 -7.46 -9.43
N PHE A 113 1.27 -6.97 -8.20
CA PHE A 113 0.85 -5.62 -7.84
C PHE A 113 1.83 -4.93 -6.91
N VAL A 114 1.96 -3.62 -7.09
CA VAL A 114 2.56 -2.74 -6.09
C VAL A 114 1.47 -1.86 -5.51
N VAL A 115 1.39 -1.77 -4.19
CA VAL A 115 0.55 -0.80 -3.48
C VAL A 115 1.41 0.27 -2.82
N SER A 116 0.91 1.50 -2.74
CA SER A 116 1.57 2.54 -1.95
C SER A 116 0.63 3.65 -1.53
N ARG A 117 1.05 4.36 -0.48
CA ARG A 117 0.49 5.65 -0.04
C ARG A 117 1.58 6.69 0.28
N ALA A 118 2.80 6.44 -0.19
CA ALA A 118 3.96 7.29 0.09
C ALA A 118 3.86 8.64 -0.66
N VAL A 119 4.77 9.57 -0.30
CA VAL A 119 4.77 10.95 -0.82
C VAL A 119 5.63 11.10 -2.09
N THR A 120 6.06 9.99 -2.70
CA THR A 120 6.90 10.03 -3.91
C THR A 120 6.07 10.38 -5.14
N GLN A 121 6.64 11.18 -6.06
CA GLN A 121 6.03 11.44 -7.37
C GLN A 121 5.84 10.14 -8.17
N MET A 122 4.76 10.05 -8.93
CA MET A 122 4.40 8.84 -9.67
C MET A 122 5.50 8.38 -10.64
N ALA A 123 6.00 9.24 -11.55
CA ALA A 123 6.93 8.79 -12.59
C ALA A 123 8.23 8.13 -12.05
N PRO A 124 8.99 8.74 -11.12
CA PRO A 124 10.15 8.07 -10.51
C PRO A 124 9.77 6.78 -9.75
N PHE A 125 8.58 6.76 -9.14
CA PHE A 125 8.10 5.56 -8.45
C PHE A 125 7.85 4.40 -9.43
N LEU A 126 7.32 4.67 -10.62
CA LEU A 126 7.13 3.65 -11.65
C LEU A 126 8.46 3.07 -12.12
N ASP A 127 9.50 3.90 -12.28
CA ASP A 127 10.85 3.44 -12.67
C ASP A 127 11.45 2.48 -11.64
N TRP A 128 11.20 2.71 -10.34
CA TRP A 128 11.68 1.86 -9.26
C TRP A 128 11.05 0.48 -9.26
N VAL A 129 9.75 0.40 -9.55
CA VAL A 129 8.98 -0.83 -9.36
C VAL A 129 8.79 -1.63 -10.64
N ARG A 130 8.92 -1.02 -11.81
CA ARG A 130 8.81 -1.71 -13.11
C ARG A 130 9.70 -2.96 -13.20
N PRO A 131 10.98 -2.94 -12.80
CA PRO A 131 11.83 -4.14 -12.87
C PRO A 131 11.37 -5.28 -11.94
N LEU A 132 10.44 -5.01 -11.02
CA LEU A 132 9.94 -5.95 -10.03
C LEU A 132 8.61 -6.59 -10.46
N MET A 133 8.01 -6.14 -11.57
CA MET A 133 6.67 -6.56 -11.99
C MET A 133 6.67 -7.87 -12.76
N ALA A 134 5.63 -8.68 -12.56
CA ALA A 134 5.38 -9.87 -13.36
C ALA A 134 4.83 -9.49 -14.73
N GLU A 135 5.34 -10.12 -15.80
CA GLU A 135 4.93 -9.83 -17.18
C GLU A 135 3.54 -10.39 -17.51
N GLN A 136 3.16 -11.53 -16.92
CA GLN A 136 1.87 -12.16 -17.21
C GLN A 136 0.78 -11.63 -16.29
N HIS A 137 -0.27 -11.07 -16.88
CA HIS A 137 -1.48 -10.67 -16.14
C HIS A 137 -2.36 -11.89 -15.86
N GLN A 138 -2.58 -12.18 -14.58
CA GLN A 138 -3.33 -13.37 -14.13
C GLN A 138 -4.57 -13.01 -13.31
N HIS A 139 -4.93 -11.73 -13.26
CA HIS A 139 -5.95 -11.19 -12.36
C HIS A 139 -6.98 -10.36 -13.13
N GLY A 140 -8.11 -10.06 -12.49
CA GLY A 140 -9.15 -9.22 -13.08
C GLY A 140 -8.72 -7.76 -13.35
N LEU A 141 -7.57 -7.34 -12.83
CA LEU A 141 -6.93 -6.06 -13.10
C LEU A 141 -5.54 -6.32 -13.71
N PRO A 142 -5.10 -5.54 -14.72
CA PRO A 142 -3.72 -5.62 -15.19
C PRO A 142 -2.73 -5.41 -14.04
N ASN A 143 -1.63 -6.15 -14.08
CA ASN A 143 -0.53 -5.97 -13.14
C ASN A 143 -0.09 -4.50 -13.15
N GLY A 144 0.36 -4.01 -12.00
CA GLY A 144 0.84 -2.64 -11.91
C GLY A 144 0.68 -2.03 -10.53
N VAL A 145 0.62 -0.71 -10.51
CA VAL A 145 0.65 0.09 -9.28
C VAL A 145 -0.75 0.53 -8.89
N LEU A 146 -1.13 0.30 -7.64
CA LEU A 146 -2.31 0.85 -6.97
C LEU A 146 -1.85 1.87 -5.90
N TYR A 147 -2.03 3.15 -6.19
CA TYR A 147 -1.50 4.24 -5.40
C TYR A 147 -2.62 5.09 -4.78
N LEU A 148 -2.63 5.19 -3.46
CA LEU A 148 -3.47 6.12 -2.72
C LEU A 148 -2.83 7.52 -2.71
N LYS A 149 -3.50 8.48 -3.33
CA LYS A 149 -3.05 9.86 -3.53
C LYS A 149 -4.11 10.86 -3.08
N GLY A 150 -3.77 12.13 -3.06
CA GLY A 150 -4.74 13.19 -2.76
C GLY A 150 -4.47 14.48 -3.54
N GLY A 151 -5.52 15.27 -3.70
CA GLY A 151 -5.49 16.54 -4.42
C GLY A 151 -5.65 16.39 -5.95
N ASP A 152 -5.24 17.43 -6.65
CA ASP A 152 -5.14 17.39 -8.10
C ASP A 152 -3.86 16.67 -8.53
N LEU A 153 -4.00 15.67 -9.41
CA LEU A 153 -2.92 14.81 -9.89
C LEU A 153 -2.56 15.11 -11.35
N SER A 154 -3.18 16.12 -11.97
CA SER A 154 -2.95 16.51 -13.36
C SER A 154 -1.46 16.66 -13.69
N THR A 155 -0.74 17.48 -12.90
CA THR A 155 0.71 17.70 -13.06
C THR A 155 1.54 16.48 -12.74
N GLU A 156 1.16 15.71 -11.71
CA GLU A 156 1.91 14.52 -11.28
C GLU A 156 1.81 13.37 -12.30
N LEU A 157 0.67 13.25 -12.97
CA LEU A 157 0.40 12.19 -13.95
C LEU A 157 0.71 12.58 -15.39
N ALA A 158 0.90 13.88 -15.69
CA ALA A 158 1.32 14.35 -17.00
C ALA A 158 2.55 13.63 -17.60
N PRO A 159 3.61 13.25 -16.83
CA PRO A 159 4.74 12.51 -17.37
C PRO A 159 4.51 11.00 -17.50
N VAL A 160 3.41 10.45 -16.96
CA VAL A 160 3.11 9.00 -16.98
C VAL A 160 2.57 8.64 -18.36
N ARG A 161 3.19 7.65 -19.02
CA ARG A 161 2.84 7.24 -20.40
C ARG A 161 1.98 5.98 -20.43
N GLU A 162 1.98 5.24 -19.33
CA GLU A 162 1.24 4.01 -19.12
C GLU A 162 -0.26 4.28 -19.02
N PRO A 163 -1.11 3.26 -19.26
CA PRO A 163 -2.53 3.37 -18.99
C PRO A 163 -2.79 3.70 -17.52
N VAL A 164 -3.49 4.82 -17.27
CA VAL A 164 -3.86 5.28 -15.92
C VAL A 164 -5.36 5.29 -15.76
N VAL A 165 -5.85 4.72 -14.66
CA VAL A 165 -7.24 4.85 -14.20
C VAL A 165 -7.26 5.51 -12.83
N GLN A 166 -8.23 6.40 -12.61
CA GLN A 166 -8.38 7.12 -11.35
C GLN A 166 -9.80 6.96 -10.82
N TRP A 167 -9.93 6.79 -9.50
CA TRP A 167 -11.21 6.78 -8.80
C TRP A 167 -11.18 7.80 -7.67
N SER A 168 -12.24 8.60 -7.54
CA SER A 168 -12.42 9.43 -6.36
C SER A 168 -12.91 8.57 -5.20
N LEU A 169 -12.27 8.67 -4.03
CA LEU A 169 -12.71 7.90 -2.87
C LEU A 169 -14.02 8.45 -2.28
N SER A 170 -14.33 9.74 -2.52
CA SER A 170 -15.60 10.36 -2.12
C SER A 170 -16.83 9.75 -2.79
N ASP A 171 -16.66 9.06 -3.93
CA ASP A 171 -17.78 8.43 -4.65
C ASP A 171 -18.36 7.24 -3.87
N VAL A 172 -17.58 6.69 -2.93
CA VAL A 172 -17.92 5.48 -2.16
C VAL A 172 -17.80 5.67 -0.65
N LEU A 173 -16.99 6.64 -0.18
CA LEU A 173 -16.77 6.91 1.24
C LEU A 173 -17.31 8.30 1.59
N GLN A 174 -18.42 8.34 2.32
CA GLN A 174 -19.14 9.56 2.72
C GLN A 174 -18.54 10.21 3.97
N ASP A 175 -17.22 10.42 3.99
CA ASP A 175 -16.52 11.17 5.04
C ASP A 175 -15.73 12.33 4.40
N PRO A 176 -15.83 13.57 4.93
CA PRO A 176 -15.19 14.75 4.35
C PRO A 176 -13.69 14.61 4.11
N TRP A 177 -13.01 13.75 4.89
CA TRP A 177 -11.58 13.50 4.71
C TRP A 177 -11.25 12.87 3.35
N PHE A 178 -12.19 12.15 2.74
CA PHE A 178 -12.03 11.49 1.43
C PHE A 178 -12.33 12.39 0.22
N GLU A 179 -12.86 13.60 0.40
CA GLU A 179 -13.21 14.52 -0.70
C GLU A 179 -12.06 14.81 -1.66
N THR A 180 -10.83 14.79 -1.14
CA THR A 180 -9.62 15.03 -1.93
C THR A 180 -8.85 13.76 -2.26
N LYS A 181 -9.29 12.59 -1.78
CA LYS A 181 -8.51 11.35 -1.87
C LYS A 181 -8.88 10.57 -3.12
N LYS A 182 -7.86 10.01 -3.75
CA LYS A 182 -7.99 9.27 -5.00
C LYS A 182 -7.23 7.96 -4.89
N LEU A 183 -7.77 6.93 -5.55
CA LEU A 183 -7.02 5.74 -5.90
C LEU A 183 -6.61 5.84 -7.37
N VAL A 184 -5.33 5.61 -7.64
CA VAL A 184 -4.78 5.59 -9.00
C VAL A 184 -4.30 4.18 -9.30
N HIS A 185 -4.68 3.64 -10.44
CA HIS A 185 -4.07 2.44 -11.00
C HIS A 185 -3.24 2.82 -12.23
N VAL A 186 -2.00 2.31 -12.29
CA VAL A 186 -1.13 2.41 -13.46
C VAL A 186 -0.78 1.00 -13.89
N ALA A 187 -1.18 0.61 -15.09
CA ALA A 187 -0.86 -0.71 -15.64
C ALA A 187 0.61 -0.76 -16.09
N LEU A 188 1.35 -1.78 -15.64
CA LEU A 188 2.78 -1.98 -15.94
C LEU A 188 3.02 -3.30 -16.67
#